data_AF-A0A7S4J3T6-F1
#
_entry.id   AF-A0A7S4J3T6-F1
#
_cell.length_a   1.000
_cell.length_b   1.000
_cell.length_c   1.000
_cell.angle_alpha   90.00
_cell.angle_beta   90.00
_cell.angle_gamma   90.00
#
_symmetry.space_group_name_H-M   'P 1'
#
loop_
_entity.id
_entity.type
_entity.pdbx_description
1 polymer ?
#
loop_
_entity_poly.entity_id
_entity_poly.type
_entity_poly.pdbx_seq_one_letter_code
_entity_poly.pdbx_strand_id
1 'polypeptide(L)'
;SHEGFFGTEETMREASVPRVVTSGEAESLPPLLIVQPGEDANVPVELTFALMKSWQGRDGFLEYSHFPGEPHAFNIKNSEATPLLIELLVDFARRHSNNR
;
A
#
# COMPACT_ATOMS: atom_id res chain seq x y z
N SER A 1 1.06 17.44 -11.48
CA SER A 1 2.48 17.63 -11.16
C SER A 1 2.69 17.35 -9.68
N HIS A 2 3.81 16.73 -9.28
CA HIS A 2 4.16 16.52 -7.86
C HIS A 2 4.27 17.85 -7.09
N GLU A 3 4.57 18.95 -7.78
CA GLU A 3 4.61 20.31 -7.22
C GLU A 3 3.29 20.72 -6.55
N GLY A 4 2.14 20.25 -7.05
CA GLY A 4 0.84 20.56 -6.46
C GLY A 4 0.55 19.87 -5.12
N PHE A 5 1.28 18.78 -4.82
CA PHE A 5 1.12 18.02 -3.58
C PHE A 5 2.27 18.29 -2.60
N PHE A 6 3.49 18.42 -3.11
CA PHE A 6 4.70 18.50 -2.29
C PHE A 6 5.43 19.85 -2.40
N GLY A 7 5.09 20.69 -3.37
CA GLY A 7 5.80 21.95 -3.64
C GLY A 7 7.17 21.75 -4.28
N THR A 8 8.02 20.90 -3.70
CA THR A 8 9.37 20.61 -4.19
C THR A 8 9.62 19.10 -4.27
N GLU A 9 10.58 18.69 -5.11
CA GLU A 9 11.06 17.31 -5.15
C GLU A 9 11.71 16.88 -3.83
N GLU A 10 12.34 17.83 -3.13
CA GLU A 10 12.95 17.58 -1.83
C GLU A 10 11.91 17.15 -0.80
N THR A 11 10.83 17.94 -0.68
CA THR A 11 9.70 17.64 0.20
C THR A 11 9.03 16.32 -0.19
N MET A 12 8.90 16.02 -1.48
CA MET A 12 8.39 14.74 -1.96
C MET A 12 9.28 13.57 -1.52
N ARG A 13 10.60 13.73 -1.63
CA ARG A 13 11.57 12.71 -1.21
C ARG A 13 11.54 12.51 0.30
N GLU A 14 11.49 13.59 1.08
CA GLU A 14 11.38 13.54 2.54
C GLU A 14 10.11 12.80 2.98
N ALA A 15 8.98 13.01 2.28
CA ALA A 15 7.70 12.36 2.55
C ALA A 15 7.59 10.91 2.02
N SER A 16 8.59 10.40 1.31
CA SER A 16 8.57 9.04 0.75
C SER A 16 8.48 7.97 1.85
N VAL A 17 7.37 7.22 1.89
CA VAL A 17 7.14 6.19 2.91
C VAL A 17 8.25 5.13 2.94
N PRO A 18 8.68 4.52 1.81
CA PRO A 18 9.78 3.56 1.84
C PRO A 18 11.08 4.13 2.41
N ARG A 19 11.35 5.42 2.18
CA ARG A 19 12.52 6.11 2.74
C ARG A 19 12.40 6.26 4.25
N VAL A 20 11.30 6.84 4.74
CA VAL A 20 11.00 7.07 6.18
C VAL A 20 11.06 5.76 6.96
N VAL A 21 10.55 4.67 6.37
CA VAL A 21 10.65 3.35 6.99
C VAL A 21 12.10 2.92 7.03
N THR A 22 12.79 2.85 5.88
CA THR A 22 14.17 2.34 5.78
C THR A 22 15.18 3.12 6.62
N SER A 23 15.01 4.44 6.77
CA SER A 23 15.91 5.29 7.56
C SER A 23 15.75 5.12 9.08
N GLY A 24 14.71 4.43 9.54
CA GLY A 24 14.42 4.28 10.97
C GLY A 24 13.58 5.40 11.56
N GLU A 25 13.19 6.42 10.77
CA GLU A 25 12.40 7.57 11.24
C GLU A 25 11.00 7.17 11.73
N ALA A 26 10.39 6.13 11.15
CA ALA A 26 9.12 5.62 11.67
C ALA A 26 9.31 4.97 13.05
N GLU A 27 8.64 5.49 14.08
CA GLU A 27 8.72 4.96 15.45
C GLU A 27 8.10 3.57 15.59
N SER A 28 7.02 3.31 14.85
CA SER A 28 6.32 2.01 14.82
C SER A 28 5.78 1.73 13.43
N LEU A 29 5.60 0.44 13.12
CA LEU A 29 5.02 -0.04 11.87
C LEU A 29 3.70 -0.77 12.18
N PRO A 30 2.54 -0.21 11.82
CA PRO A 30 1.29 -0.94 11.94
C PRO A 30 1.27 -2.14 10.97
N PRO A 31 0.42 -3.14 11.24
CA PRO A 31 0.05 -4.14 10.24
C PRO A 31 -0.37 -3.45 8.93
N LEU A 32 0.24 -3.85 7.81
CA LEU A 32 -0.03 -3.28 6.49
C LEU A 32 -0.70 -4.32 5.58
N LEU A 33 -1.83 -3.97 4.98
CA LEU A 33 -2.39 -4.73 3.86
C LEU A 33 -2.12 -3.97 2.56
N ILE A 34 -1.53 -4.66 1.58
CA ILE A 34 -1.33 -4.15 0.23
C ILE A 34 -2.23 -4.93 -0.73
N VAL A 35 -2.99 -4.20 -1.53
CA VAL A 35 -3.81 -4.74 -2.62
C VAL A 35 -3.28 -4.19 -3.93
N GLN A 36 -2.86 -5.08 -4.84
CA GLN A 36 -2.27 -4.73 -6.13
C GLN A 36 -3.17 -5.22 -7.28
N PRO A 37 -3.81 -4.32 -8.03
CA PRO A 37 -4.43 -4.67 -9.31
C PRO A 37 -3.37 -5.09 -10.33
N GLY A 38 -3.66 -6.09 -11.14
CA GLY A 38 -2.71 -6.65 -12.12
C GLY A 38 -2.50 -5.79 -13.35
N GLU A 39 -3.54 -5.09 -13.81
CA GLU A 39 -3.49 -4.23 -14.99
C GLU A 39 -3.48 -2.74 -14.60
N ASP A 40 -2.83 -2.42 -13.47
CA ASP A 40 -2.66 -1.04 -13.01
C ASP A 40 -1.63 -0.31 -13.88
N ALA A 41 -2.13 0.55 -14.77
CA ALA A 41 -1.29 1.39 -15.62
C ALA A 41 -0.82 2.70 -14.95
N ASN A 42 -1.29 3.00 -13.74
CA ASN A 42 -1.00 4.25 -13.04
C ASN A 42 0.15 4.09 -12.03
N VAL A 43 0.24 2.93 -11.39
CA VAL A 43 1.23 2.66 -10.34
C VAL A 43 2.11 1.49 -10.77
N PRO A 44 3.39 1.72 -11.10
CA PRO A 44 4.33 0.64 -11.40
C PRO A 44 4.48 -0.33 -10.22
N VAL A 45 4.50 -1.63 -10.51
CA VAL A 45 4.58 -2.70 -9.50
C VAL A 45 5.84 -2.60 -8.63
N GLU A 46 6.91 -2.04 -9.19
CA GLU A 46 8.17 -1.82 -8.50
C GLU A 46 8.03 -0.89 -7.29
N LEU A 47 7.09 0.07 -7.33
CA LEU A 47 6.81 0.95 -6.19
C LEU A 47 6.19 0.18 -5.03
N THR A 48 5.27 -0.73 -5.33
CA THR A 48 4.66 -1.62 -4.35
C THR A 48 5.70 -2.54 -3.71
N PHE A 49 6.58 -3.13 -4.52
CA PHE A 49 7.65 -3.98 -4.02
C PHE A 49 8.69 -3.21 -3.21
N ALA A 50 9.00 -1.97 -3.58
CA ALA A 50 9.88 -1.11 -2.78
C ALA A 50 9.28 -0.83 -1.38
N LEU A 51 7.98 -0.57 -1.31
CA LEU A 51 7.28 -0.41 -0.03
C LEU A 51 7.31 -1.70 0.81
N MET A 52 6.96 -2.85 0.22
CA MET A 52 7.01 -4.15 0.90
C MET A 52 8.39 -4.44 1.48
N LYS A 53 9.44 -4.24 0.68
CA LYS A 53 10.83 -4.44 1.10
C LYS A 53 11.20 -3.53 2.26
N SER A 54 10.78 -2.26 2.24
CA SER A 54 11.06 -1.34 3.35
C SER A 54 10.39 -1.78 4.65
N TRP A 55 9.13 -2.23 4.58
CA TRP A 55 8.35 -2.67 5.74
C TRP A 55 8.96 -3.95 6.35
N GLN A 56 9.21 -4.96 5.50
CA GLN A 56 9.84 -6.22 5.92
C GLN A 56 11.26 -6.01 6.43
N GLY A 57 12.01 -5.06 5.88
CA GLY A 57 13.36 -4.71 6.33
C GLY A 57 13.43 -4.17 7.76
N ARG A 58 12.28 -3.86 8.38
CA ARG A 58 12.15 -3.45 9.77
C ARG A 58 11.22 -4.38 10.56
N ASP A 59 11.12 -5.63 10.12
CA ASP A 59 10.28 -6.67 10.72
C ASP A 59 8.79 -6.30 10.83
N GLY A 60 8.34 -5.35 9.99
CA GLY A 60 6.95 -4.93 9.93
C GLY A 60 6.06 -6.02 9.36
N PHE A 61 4.92 -6.27 10.02
CA PHE A 61 3.92 -7.22 9.52
C PHE A 61 3.22 -6.66 8.28
N LEU A 62 3.17 -7.45 7.21
CA LEU A 62 2.37 -7.14 6.04
C LEU A 62 1.69 -8.36 5.44
N GLU A 63 0.54 -8.10 4.82
CA GLU A 63 -0.16 -9.02 3.92
C GLU A 63 -0.20 -8.39 2.51
N TYR A 64 -0.05 -9.21 1.47
CA TYR A 64 -0.10 -8.78 0.07
C TYR A 64 -1.12 -9.62 -0.69
N SER A 65 -2.03 -8.95 -1.40
CA SER A 65 -3.03 -9.58 -2.25
C SER A 65 -2.99 -9.01 -3.66
N HIS A 66 -2.94 -9.90 -4.65
CA HIS A 66 -2.86 -9.53 -6.06
C HIS A 66 -4.16 -9.89 -6.78
N PHE A 67 -4.70 -8.95 -7.55
CA PHE A 67 -5.94 -9.11 -8.30
C PHE A 67 -5.63 -9.07 -9.81
N PRO A 68 -5.33 -10.23 -10.44
CA PRO A 68 -4.96 -10.28 -11.85
C PRO A 68 -6.12 -9.83 -12.74
N GLY A 69 -5.83 -9.12 -13.83
CA GLY A 69 -6.84 -8.62 -14.76
C GLY A 69 -7.61 -7.38 -14.30
N GLU A 70 -7.48 -6.97 -13.04
CA GLU A 70 -8.17 -5.79 -12.51
C GLU A 70 -7.39 -4.50 -12.82
N PRO A 71 -8.08 -3.43 -13.28
CA PRO A 71 -7.45 -2.14 -13.55
C PRO A 71 -7.23 -1.31 -12.28
N HIS A 72 -6.54 -0.18 -12.42
CA HIS A 72 -6.46 0.82 -11.36
C HIS A 72 -7.85 1.21 -10.85
N ALA A 73 -7.99 1.29 -9.52
CA ALA A 73 -9.25 1.62 -8.84
C ALA A 73 -10.44 0.73 -9.26
N PHE A 74 -10.21 -0.56 -9.51
CA PHE A 74 -11.28 -1.51 -9.89
C PHE A 74 -12.44 -1.54 -8.90
N ASN A 75 -12.19 -1.23 -7.64
CA ASN A 75 -13.18 -1.14 -6.56
C ASN A 75 -14.27 -0.08 -6.78
N ILE A 76 -14.07 0.88 -7.70
CA ILE A 76 -15.07 1.91 -8.04
C ILE A 76 -16.14 1.34 -8.99
N LYS A 77 -15.77 0.33 -9.80
CA LYS A 77 -16.71 -0.35 -10.68
C LYS A 77 -17.23 -1.60 -9.95
N ASN A 78 -18.50 -1.94 -10.15
CA ASN A 78 -19.03 -3.21 -9.67
C ASN A 78 -18.47 -4.35 -10.56
N SER A 79 -17.24 -4.78 -10.31
CA SER A 79 -16.65 -6.01 -10.87
C SER A 79 -16.86 -7.19 -9.91
N GLU A 80 -16.63 -8.41 -10.40
CA GLU A 80 -16.67 -9.62 -9.57
C GLU A 80 -15.59 -9.64 -8.48
N ALA A 81 -14.51 -8.86 -8.64
CA ALA A 81 -13.46 -8.72 -7.64
C ALA A 81 -13.83 -7.79 -6.48
N THR A 82 -14.80 -6.89 -6.64
CA THR A 82 -15.16 -5.92 -5.59
C THR A 82 -15.65 -6.58 -4.30
N PRO A 83 -16.54 -7.59 -4.31
CA PRO A 83 -16.89 -8.35 -3.12
C PRO A 83 -15.69 -9.02 -2.44
N LEU A 84 -14.78 -9.61 -3.22
CA LEU A 84 -13.57 -10.28 -2.71
C LEU A 84 -12.63 -9.28 -2.01
N LEU A 85 -12.48 -8.09 -2.60
CA LEU A 85 -11.73 -7.00 -1.98
C LEU A 85 -12.35 -6.57 -0.65
N ILE A 86 -13.68 -6.41 -0.60
CA ILE A 86 -14.39 -6.00 0.62
C ILE A 86 -14.18 -7.04 1.73
N GLU A 87 -14.33 -8.33 1.42
CA GLU A 87 -14.09 -9.42 2.38
C GLU A 87 -12.66 -9.37 2.93
N LEU A 88 -11.66 -9.25 2.05
CA LEU A 88 -10.26 -9.12 2.44
C LEU A 88 -10.02 -7.92 3.38
N LEU A 89 -10.54 -6.74 3.04
CA LEU A 89 -10.39 -5.53 3.85
C LEU A 89 -11.03 -5.68 5.23
N VAL A 90 -12.25 -6.21 5.28
CA VAL A 90 -13.00 -6.40 6.53
C VAL A 90 -12.30 -7.42 7.42
N ASP A 91 -11.82 -8.52 6.85
CA ASP A 91 -11.16 -9.57 7.62
C ASP A 91 -9.80 -9.12 8.15
N PHE A 92 -9.01 -8.41 7.33
CA PHE A 92 -7.77 -7.78 7.79
C PHE A 92 -8.03 -6.78 8.93
N ALA A 93 -9.01 -5.89 8.74
CA ALA A 93 -9.39 -4.94 9.77
C ALA A 93 -9.84 -5.64 11.05
N ARG A 94 -10.66 -6.69 10.98
CA ARG A 94 -11.09 -7.46 12.17
C ARG A 94 -9.91 -8.07 12.94
N ARG A 95 -8.92 -8.65 12.23
CA ARG A 95 -7.73 -9.24 12.85
C ARG A 95 -6.88 -8.20 13.59
N HIS A 96 -6.84 -6.97 13.10
CA HIS A 96 -5.90 -5.95 13.58
C HIS A 96 -6.56 -4.76 14.31
N SER A 97 -7.88 -4.62 14.33
CA SER A 97 -8.59 -3.53 15.02
C SER A 97 -8.87 -3.80 16.50
N ASN A 98 -8.78 -5.06 16.93
CA ASN A 98 -9.09 -5.48 18.31
C ASN A 98 -7.85 -5.72 19.19
N ASN A 99 -6.64 -5.51 18.68
CA ASN A 99 -5.39 -5.66 19.45
C ASN A 99 -4.94 -4.31 20.05
N ARG A 100 -5.78 -3.67 20.87
CA ARG A 100 -5.36 -2.63 21.81
C ARG A 100 -5.32 -3.19 23.22
#